data_AF-A0A9D6MXH3-F1
#
_entry.id   AF-A0A9D6MXH3-F1
#
_cell.length_a   1.000
_cell.length_b   1.000
_cell.length_c   1.000
_cell.angle_alpha   90.00
_cell.angle_beta   90.00
_cell.angle_gamma   90.00
#
_symmetry.space_group_name_H-M   'P 1'
#
loop_
_entity.id
_entity.type
_entity.pdbx_description
1 polymer ?
#
loop_
_entity_poly.entity_id
_entity_poly.type
_entity_poly.pdbx_seq_one_letter_code
_entity_poly.pdbx_strand_id
1 'polypeptide(L)'
;MSASDNDAGGKDFSPEFVDALSEIVNIGMGRAANLLNQMVDVKVVLQVPTINMLNQNELEGTLGSFGSTDLFSVGMDLSGDLTGRAKLLFMPEGAS
;
A
#
# COMPACT_ATOMS: atom_id res chain seq x y z
N MET A 1 20.30 -8.87 37.25
CA MET A 1 20.32 -8.99 35.77
C MET A 1 18.97 -8.50 35.29
N SER A 2 18.94 -7.22 34.90
CA SER A 2 17.73 -6.53 34.45
C SER A 2 17.33 -7.03 33.06
N ALA A 3 16.03 -7.09 32.85
CA ALA A 3 15.38 -7.45 31.61
C ALA A 3 15.92 -6.62 30.44
N SER A 4 16.04 -7.27 29.28
CA SER A 4 16.39 -6.68 28.00
C SER A 4 15.46 -5.53 27.65
N ASP A 5 15.99 -4.31 27.68
CA ASP A 5 15.54 -3.22 26.80
C ASP A 5 15.89 -3.65 25.37
N ASN A 6 14.92 -4.26 24.69
CA ASN A 6 14.93 -4.35 23.24
C ASN A 6 13.94 -3.30 22.73
N ASP A 7 14.35 -2.04 22.82
CA ASP A 7 13.67 -0.91 22.20
C ASP A 7 13.88 -1.00 20.68
N ALA A 8 13.07 -1.84 20.04
CA ALA A 8 12.82 -1.74 18.62
C ALA A 8 12.05 -0.43 18.42
N GLY A 9 12.77 0.65 18.11
CA GLY A 9 12.24 1.98 17.84
C GLY A 9 11.36 2.02 16.58
N GLY A 10 10.23 1.31 16.62
CA GLY A 10 9.10 1.52 15.74
C GLY A 10 8.48 2.84 16.14
N LYS A 11 8.61 3.86 15.30
CA LYS A 11 7.82 5.07 15.44
C LYS A 11 6.35 4.66 15.32
N ASP A 12 5.63 4.65 16.44
CA ASP A 12 4.18 4.60 16.42
C ASP A 12 3.70 5.81 15.63
N PHE A 13 3.18 5.56 14.43
CA PHE A 13 2.54 6.61 13.65
C PHE A 13 1.27 7.02 14.38
N SER A 14 1.06 8.31 14.56
CA SER A 14 -0.13 8.77 15.29
C SER A 14 -1.40 8.38 14.51
N PRO A 15 -2.51 8.08 15.21
CA PRO A 15 -3.79 7.77 14.56
C PRO A 15 -4.22 8.86 13.58
N GLU A 16 -3.95 10.13 13.91
CA GLU A 16 -4.25 11.29 13.06
C GLU A 16 -3.43 11.28 11.77
N PHE A 17 -2.18 10.79 11.81
CA PHE A 17 -1.35 10.66 10.62
C PHE A 17 -1.85 9.55 9.70
N VAL A 18 -2.25 8.39 10.26
CA VAL A 18 -2.84 7.29 9.49
C VAL A 18 -4.16 7.73 8.84
N ASP A 19 -5.00 8.44 9.58
CA ASP A 19 -6.27 8.99 9.08
C ASP A 19 -6.05 9.99 7.93
N ALA A 20 -5.11 10.94 8.11
CA ALA A 20 -4.75 11.89 7.07
C ALA A 20 -4.21 11.20 5.81
N LEU A 21 -3.39 10.15 5.96
CA LEU A 21 -2.91 9.35 4.83
C LEU A 21 -4.06 8.61 4.14
N SER A 22 -4.98 8.02 4.91
CA SER A 22 -6.16 7.35 4.35
C SER A 22 -6.99 8.30 3.50
N GLU A 23 -7.22 9.53 3.98
CA GLU A 23 -7.97 10.53 3.21
C GLU A 23 -7.25 10.95 1.91
N ILE A 24 -5.93 11.16 1.98
CA ILE A 24 -5.13 11.47 0.78
C ILE A 24 -5.21 10.32 -0.25
N VAL A 25 -5.07 9.08 0.21
CA VAL A 25 -5.15 7.89 -0.65
C VAL A 25 -6.55 7.73 -1.23
N ASN A 26 -7.59 7.96 -0.44
CA ASN A 26 -8.98 7.90 -0.86
C ASN A 26 -9.28 8.91 -1.99
N ILE A 27 -8.83 10.16 -1.83
CA ILE A 27 -8.94 11.20 -2.88
C ILE A 27 -8.16 10.78 -4.14
N GLY A 28 -6.94 10.27 -3.97
CA GLY A 28 -6.11 9.79 -5.08
C GLY A 28 -6.77 8.66 -5.86
N MET A 29 -7.32 7.67 -5.17
CA MET A 29 -8.07 6.56 -5.77
C MET A 29 -9.32 7.04 -6.50
N GLY A 30 -10.10 7.96 -5.93
CA GLY A 30 -11.27 8.53 -6.60
C GLY A 30 -10.92 9.19 -7.94
N ARG A 31 -9.78 9.91 -8.00
CA ARG A 31 -9.26 10.49 -9.25
C ARG A 31 -8.80 9.41 -10.23
N ALA A 32 -8.07 8.40 -9.75
CA ALA A 32 -7.60 7.29 -10.57
C ALA A 32 -8.76 6.48 -11.17
N ALA A 33 -9.81 6.20 -10.39
CA ALA A 33 -11.03 5.54 -10.87
C ALA A 33 -11.69 6.33 -11.99
N ASN A 34 -11.85 7.66 -11.81
CA ASN A 34 -12.44 8.51 -12.84
C ASN A 34 -11.61 8.58 -14.13
N LEU A 35 -10.29 8.58 -14.04
CA LEU A 35 -9.42 8.51 -15.22
C LEU A 35 -9.52 7.14 -15.89
N LEU A 36 -9.49 6.06 -15.11
CA LEU A 36 -9.59 4.71 -15.64
C LEU A 36 -10.93 4.49 -16.35
N ASN A 37 -12.04 4.99 -15.78
CA ASN A 37 -13.36 4.98 -16.41
C ASN A 37 -13.34 5.57 -17.82
N GLN A 38 -12.65 6.70 -17.98
CA GLN A 38 -12.53 7.37 -19.28
C GLN A 38 -11.62 6.61 -20.25
N MET A 39 -10.57 5.96 -19.74
CA MET A 39 -9.60 5.23 -20.57
C MET A 39 -10.16 3.91 -21.09
N VAL A 40 -10.99 3.22 -20.31
CA VAL A 40 -11.49 1.87 -20.64
C VAL A 40 -12.97 1.83 -20.98
N ASP A 41 -13.67 2.96 -20.90
CA ASP A 41 -15.12 3.12 -21.16
C ASP A 41 -16.00 2.16 -20.34
N VAL A 42 -15.55 1.81 -19.13
CA VAL A 42 -16.29 0.96 -18.18
C VAL A 42 -16.33 1.64 -16.82
N LYS A 43 -17.45 1.49 -16.09
CA LYS A 43 -17.57 1.99 -14.73
C LYS A 43 -16.72 1.15 -13.77
N VAL A 44 -15.58 1.70 -13.38
CA VAL A 44 -14.72 1.27 -12.29
C VAL A 44 -15.18 1.93 -11.00
N VAL A 45 -15.37 1.10 -9.97
CA VAL A 45 -15.66 1.53 -8.60
C VAL A 45 -14.50 1.06 -7.72
N LEU A 46 -13.77 2.01 -7.14
CA LEU A 46 -12.74 1.72 -6.14
C LEU A 46 -13.33 1.95 -4.74
N GLN A 47 -13.06 1.03 -3.82
CA GLN A 47 -13.43 1.19 -2.41
C GLN A 47 -12.30 1.81 -1.61
N VAL A 48 -12.63 2.45 -0.49
CA VAL A 48 -11.64 2.99 0.45
C VAL A 48 -10.74 1.86 0.95
N PRO A 49 -9.42 1.97 0.81
CA PRO A 49 -8.51 0.93 1.28
C PRO A 49 -8.20 1.09 2.77
N THR A 50 -7.90 -0.03 3.43
CA THR A 50 -7.28 -0.02 4.76
C THR A 50 -5.79 0.26 4.64
N ILE A 51 -5.28 1.22 5.42
CA ILE A 51 -3.85 1.56 5.45
C ILE A 51 -3.19 0.85 6.63
N ASN A 52 -2.15 0.06 6.34
CA ASN A 52 -1.32 -0.60 7.34
C ASN A 52 0.13 -0.16 7.15
N MET A 53 0.78 0.25 8.24
CA MET A 53 2.21 0.57 8.23
C MET A 53 2.96 -0.66 8.69
N LEU A 54 3.84 -1.17 7.84
CA LEU A 54 4.57 -2.40 8.07
C LEU A 54 6.06 -2.13 8.09
N ASN A 55 6.78 -2.75 9.03
CA ASN A 55 8.22 -2.89 8.95
C ASN A 55 8.61 -4.02 7.99
N GLN A 56 9.92 -4.19 7.76
CA GLN A 56 10.42 -5.16 6.79
C GLN A 56 10.04 -6.60 7.13
N ASN A 57 10.10 -7.00 8.39
CA ASN A 57 9.75 -8.36 8.82
C ASN A 57 8.25 -8.64 8.65
N GLU A 58 7.40 -7.65 8.97
CA GLU A 58 5.96 -7.73 8.80
C GLU A 58 5.55 -7.80 7.32
N LEU A 59 6.27 -7.07 6.46
CA LEU A 59 6.08 -7.14 5.02
C LEU A 59 6.40 -8.53 4.47
N GLU A 60 7.51 -9.13 4.89
CA GLU A 60 7.89 -10.50 4.48
C GLU A 60 6.83 -11.52 4.90
N GLY A 61 6.33 -11.43 6.14
CA GLY A 61 5.24 -12.28 6.61
C GLY A 61 3.93 -12.08 5.82
N THR A 62 3.58 -10.82 5.53
CA THR A 62 2.39 -10.49 4.74
C THR A 62 2.50 -11.04 3.33
N LEU A 63 3.65 -10.88 2.68
CA LEU A 63 3.88 -11.42 1.34
C LEU A 63 3.85 -12.95 1.32
N GLY A 64 4.45 -13.60 2.33
CA GLY A 64 4.42 -15.06 2.47
C GLY A 64 3.02 -15.64 2.64
N SER A 65 2.07 -14.87 3.17
CA SER A 65 0.66 -15.29 3.30
C SER A 65 -0.07 -15.43 1.96
N PHE A 66 0.43 -14.83 0.88
CA PHE A 66 -0.10 -15.02 -0.48
C PHE A 66 0.34 -16.36 -1.13
N GLY A 67 1.16 -17.15 -0.42
CA GLY A 67 1.66 -18.44 -0.87
C GLY A 67 2.75 -18.35 -1.95
N SER A 68 3.10 -19.49 -2.56
CA SER A 68 4.08 -19.60 -3.66
C SER A 68 3.48 -19.20 -5.01
N THR A 69 2.62 -18.20 -5.03
CA THR A 69 1.92 -17.74 -6.24
C THR A 69 2.74 -16.64 -6.89
N ASP A 70 2.93 -16.71 -8.20
CA ASP A 70 3.55 -15.62 -8.95
C ASP A 70 2.71 -14.35 -8.80
N LEU A 71 3.31 -13.26 -8.33
CA LEU A 71 2.65 -11.95 -8.24
C LEU A 71 3.11 -11.07 -9.40
N PHE A 72 2.16 -10.44 -10.08
CA PHE A 72 2.45 -9.39 -11.03
C PHE A 72 2.57 -8.07 -10.29
N SER A 73 3.55 -7.25 -10.65
CA SER A 73 3.72 -5.92 -10.04
C SER A 73 3.84 -4.83 -11.07
N VAL A 74 3.13 -3.72 -10.83
CA VAL A 74 3.33 -2.45 -11.53
C VAL A 74 3.99 -1.50 -10.55
N GLY A 75 5.22 -1.07 -10.86
CA GLY A 75 6.02 -0.19 -10.01
C GLY A 75 6.16 1.22 -10.59
N MET A 76 6.25 2.20 -9.70
CA MET A 76 6.55 3.59 -10.01
C MET A 76 7.59 4.11 -9.01
N ASP A 77 8.69 4.64 -9.53
CA ASP A 77 9.67 5.35 -8.71
C ASP A 77 9.24 6.82 -8.55
N LEU A 78 9.25 7.31 -7.32
CA LEU A 78 8.91 8.67 -6.94
C LEU A 78 10.19 9.44 -6.63
N SER A 79 10.31 10.65 -7.16
CA SER A 79 11.47 11.54 -6.93
C SER A 79 11.02 13.00 -6.80
N GLY A 80 11.85 13.81 -6.14
CA GLY A 80 11.56 15.22 -5.82
C GLY A 80 11.27 15.39 -4.32
N ASP A 81 10.27 16.22 -4.00
CA ASP A 81 9.87 16.55 -2.62
C ASP A 81 9.47 15.30 -1.81
N LEU A 82 9.01 14.25 -2.50
CA LEU A 82 8.85 12.91 -1.96
C LEU A 82 9.68 11.93 -2.79
N THR A 83 10.56 11.19 -2.13
CA THR A 83 11.36 10.13 -2.76
C THR A 83 10.93 8.77 -2.22
N GLY A 84 10.69 7.81 -3.11
CA GLY A 84 10.23 6.49 -2.70
C GLY A 84 9.84 5.62 -3.88
N ARG A 85 9.15 4.52 -3.59
CA ARG A 85 8.63 3.59 -4.61
C ARG A 85 7.20 3.23 -4.28
N ALA A 86 6.32 3.35 -5.25
CA ALA A 86 4.97 2.82 -5.20
C ALA A 86 4.92 1.53 -6.01
N LYS A 87 4.25 0.51 -5.48
CA LYS A 87 4.04 -0.76 -6.19
C LYS A 87 2.61 -1.22 -6.01
N LEU A 88 1.99 -1.61 -7.11
CA LEU A 88 0.75 -2.38 -7.13
C LEU A 88 1.12 -3.85 -7.30
N LEU A 89 0.39 -4.72 -6.61
CA LEU A 89 0.55 -6.17 -6.68
C LEU A 89 -0.77 -6.78 -7.14
N PHE A 90 -0.71 -7.68 -8.10
CA PHE A 90 -1.86 -8.37 -8.68
C PHE A 90 -1.63 -9.87 -8.63
N MET A 91 -2.66 -10.59 -8.22
CA MET A 91 -2.70 -12.05 -8.34
C MET A 91 -2.99 -12.44 -9.79
N PRO A 92 -2.47 -13.58 -10.27
CA PRO A 92 -2.67 -14.04 -11.65
C PRO A 92 -4.15 -14.15 -12.04
N GLU A 93 -5.01 -14.53 -11.09
CA GLU A 93 -6.45 -14.73 -11.33
C GLU A 93 -7.22 -13.42 -11.58
N GLY A 94 -6.64 -12.26 -11.24
CA GLY A 94 -7.23 -10.94 -11.47
C GLY A 94 -6.55 -10.14 -12.58
N ALA A 95 -5.58 -10.71 -13.30
CA ALA A 95 -4.75 -10.02 -14.30
C ALA A 95 -5.14 -10.34 -15.76
N SER A 96 -6.35 -10.87 -15.99
CA SER A 96 -6.88 -11.21 -17.33
C SER A 96 -7.74 -10.11 -17.94
#